data_AF-A0A535B712-F1
#
_entry.id   AF-A0A535B712-F1
#
_cell.length_a   1.000
_cell.length_b   1.000
_cell.length_c   1.000
_cell.angle_alpha   90.00
_cell.angle_beta   90.00
_cell.angle_gamma   90.00
#
_symmetry.space_group_name_H-M   'P 1'
#
loop_
_entity.id
_entity.type
_entity.pdbx_description
1 polymer ?
#
loop_
_entity_poly.entity_id
_entity_poly.type
_entity_poly.pdbx_seq_one_letter_code
_entity_poly.pdbx_strand_id
1 'polypeptide(L)'
;MSATPARMIEEDWRPLREMGFDDRACLEVGHIVGIFNYLTRLADGFGLVLDAGTREASETGMALRPAEDAAIGRELRGQKEVM
;
A
#
# COMPACT_ATOMS: atom_id res chain seq x y z
N MET A 1 -0.77 -9.95 -10.66
CA MET A 1 -0.01 -10.30 -9.44
C MET A 1 -0.43 -11.68 -8.98
N SER A 2 0.46 -12.67 -9.02
CA SER A 2 0.14 -14.07 -8.72
C SER A 2 -0.27 -14.27 -7.26
N ALA A 3 -1.28 -15.11 -7.01
CA ALA A 3 -1.69 -15.54 -5.66
C ALA A 3 -0.66 -16.48 -5.00
N THR A 4 0.40 -16.87 -5.73
CA THR A 4 1.48 -17.73 -5.26
C THR A 4 2.85 -17.05 -5.46
N PRO A 5 3.17 -16.00 -4.68
CA PRO A 5 4.39 -15.21 -4.88
C PRO A 5 5.68 -16.03 -4.71
N ALA A 6 5.65 -17.10 -3.92
CA ALA A 6 6.80 -18.01 -3.76
C ALA A 6 7.08 -18.91 -4.99
N ARG A 7 6.26 -18.83 -6.03
CA ARG A 7 6.38 -19.62 -7.27
C ARG A 7 6.60 -18.76 -8.51
N MET A 8 7.00 -17.51 -8.33
CA MET A 8 7.24 -16.64 -9.47
C MET A 8 8.40 -17.15 -10.33
N ILE A 9 8.17 -17.16 -11.64
CA ILE A 9 9.14 -17.56 -12.68
C ILE A 9 9.41 -16.38 -13.62
N GLU A 10 10.40 -16.50 -14.49
CA GLU A 10 10.77 -15.45 -15.44
C GLU A 10 9.59 -15.02 -16.33
N GLU A 11 8.76 -15.98 -16.74
CA GLU A 11 7.55 -15.77 -17.54
C GLU A 11 6.56 -14.81 -16.91
N ASP A 12 6.48 -14.76 -15.57
CA ASP A 12 5.56 -13.86 -14.86
C ASP A 12 5.99 -12.39 -14.95
N TRP A 13 7.26 -12.13 -15.24
CA TRP A 13 7.83 -10.78 -15.38
C TRP A 13 7.81 -10.28 -16.81
N ARG A 14 7.63 -11.17 -17.79
CA ARG A 14 7.62 -10.82 -19.22
C ARG A 14 6.60 -9.72 -19.58
N PRO A 15 5.36 -9.71 -19.03
CA PRO A 15 4.43 -8.60 -19.32
C PRO A 15 4.95 -7.23 -18.88
N LEU A 16 5.68 -7.15 -17.75
CA LEU A 16 6.26 -5.89 -17.28
C LEU A 16 7.42 -5.46 -18.20
N ARG A 17 8.25 -6.41 -18.63
CA ARG A 17 9.33 -6.14 -19.60
C ARG A 17 8.78 -5.66 -20.94
N GLU A 18 7.69 -6.24 -21.42
CA GLU A 18 7.01 -5.82 -22.67
C GLU A 18 6.44 -4.40 -22.58
N MET A 19 6.11 -3.94 -21.37
CA MET A 19 5.73 -2.54 -21.11
C MET A 19 6.93 -1.59 -20.98
N GLY A 20 8.16 -2.09 -21.13
CA GLY A 20 9.39 -1.30 -21.06
C GLY A 20 10.03 -1.20 -19.69
N PHE A 21 9.60 -2.02 -18.71
CA PHE A 21 10.24 -2.06 -17.40
C PHE A 21 11.59 -2.79 -17.51
N ASP A 22 12.65 -2.15 -17.04
CA ASP A 22 13.95 -2.79 -16.92
C ASP A 22 14.00 -3.73 -15.70
N ASP A 23 15.11 -4.46 -15.54
CA ASP A 23 15.30 -5.40 -14.43
C ASP A 23 15.16 -4.72 -13.07
N ARG A 24 15.65 -3.48 -12.95
CA ARG A 24 15.60 -2.72 -11.71
C ARG A 24 14.16 -2.34 -11.35
N ALA A 25 13.39 -1.86 -12.33
CA ALA A 25 11.98 -1.55 -12.14
C ALA A 25 11.18 -2.80 -11.78
N CYS A 26 11.50 -3.96 -12.37
CA CYS A 26 10.88 -5.24 -12.00
C CYS A 26 11.21 -5.63 -10.54
N LEU A 27 12.46 -5.42 -10.09
CA LEU A 27 12.84 -5.64 -8.69
C LEU A 27 12.10 -4.70 -7.73
N GLU A 28 11.95 -3.42 -8.10
CA GLU A 28 11.20 -2.43 -7.30
C GLU A 28 9.72 -2.82 -7.18
N VAL A 29 9.09 -3.26 -8.27
CA VAL A 29 7.73 -3.81 -8.25
C VAL A 29 7.64 -5.01 -7.31
N GLY A 30 8.55 -5.97 -7.43
CA GLY A 30 8.60 -7.15 -6.56
C GLY A 30 8.73 -6.77 -5.08
N HIS A 31 9.54 -5.76 -4.77
CA HIS A 31 9.74 -5.27 -3.42
C HIS A 31 8.47 -4.63 -2.85
N ILE A 32 7.84 -3.71 -3.60
CA ILE A 32 6.60 -3.03 -3.19
C ILE A 32 5.47 -4.04 -2.99
N VAL A 33 5.31 -4.98 -3.92
CA VAL A 33 4.33 -6.06 -3.76
C VAL A 33 4.61 -6.85 -2.49
N GLY A 34 5.86 -7.27 -2.29
CA GLY A 34 6.25 -8.12 -1.17
C GLY A 34 5.92 -7.47 0.18
N ILE A 35 6.27 -6.19 0.34
CA ILE A 35 5.97 -5.45 1.57
C ILE A 35 4.46 -5.30 1.78
N PHE A 36 3.69 -4.94 0.77
CA PHE A 36 2.23 -4.78 0.93
C PHE A 36 1.54 -6.12 1.18
N ASN A 37 1.98 -7.21 0.56
CA ASN A 37 1.44 -8.56 0.81
C ASN A 37 1.62 -9.01 2.26
N TYR A 38 2.71 -8.59 2.92
CA TYR A 38 2.96 -8.79 4.34
C TYR A 38 2.12 -7.84 5.21
N LEU A 39 2.15 -6.54 4.92
CA LEU A 39 1.49 -5.52 5.74
C LEU A 39 -0.03 -5.68 5.76
N THR A 40 -0.68 -6.02 4.65
CA THR A 40 -2.13 -6.23 4.62
C THR A 40 -2.54 -7.41 5.50
N ARG A 41 -1.81 -8.53 5.44
CA ARG A 41 -2.04 -9.68 6.32
C ARG A 41 -1.80 -9.37 7.78
N LEU A 42 -0.79 -8.55 8.07
CA LEU A 42 -0.52 -8.11 9.44
C LEU A 42 -1.67 -7.22 9.96
N ALA A 43 -2.15 -6.30 9.14
CA ALA A 43 -3.30 -5.45 9.45
C ALA A 43 -4.57 -6.28 9.70
N ASP A 44 -4.84 -7.27 8.85
CA ASP A 44 -5.94 -8.22 9.01
C ASP A 44 -5.79 -9.03 10.31
N GLY A 45 -4.57 -9.52 10.58
CA GLY A 45 -4.26 -10.30 11.79
C GLY A 45 -4.40 -9.50 13.09
N PHE A 46 -4.17 -8.19 13.05
CA PHE A 46 -4.40 -7.28 14.17
C PHE A 46 -5.82 -6.73 14.23
N GLY A 47 -6.67 -7.01 13.23
CA GLY A 47 -8.02 -6.46 13.15
C GLY A 47 -8.05 -4.95 12.96
N LEU A 48 -7.08 -4.38 12.23
CA LEU A 48 -7.06 -2.95 11.94
C LEU A 48 -8.28 -2.57 11.09
N VAL A 49 -8.88 -1.43 11.42
CA VAL A 49 -10.04 -0.89 10.72
C VAL A 49 -9.65 0.45 10.10
N LEU A 50 -10.10 0.69 8.87
CA LEU A 50 -9.92 1.99 8.22
C LEU A 50 -10.54 3.10 9.08
N ASP A 51 -9.83 4.22 9.21
CA ASP A 51 -10.41 5.42 9.77
C ASP A 51 -11.52 5.98 8.86
N ALA A 52 -12.33 6.89 9.40
CA ALA A 52 -13.51 7.39 8.70
C ALA A 52 -13.18 7.99 7.32
N GLY A 53 -12.09 8.77 7.22
CA GLY A 53 -11.68 9.39 5.96
C GLY A 53 -11.24 8.33 4.95
N THR A 54 -10.41 7.37 5.38
CA THR A 54 -9.93 6.30 4.49
C THR A 54 -11.07 5.39 4.03
N ARG A 55 -12.06 5.12 4.89
CA ARG A 55 -13.27 4.37 4.51
C ARG A 55 -14.09 5.12 3.47
N GLU A 56 -14.40 6.40 3.70
CA GLU A 56 -15.16 7.22 2.76
C GLU A 56 -14.47 7.32 1.38
N ALA A 57 -13.15 7.53 1.37
CA ALA A 57 -12.36 7.56 0.14
C ALA A 57 -12.43 6.23 -0.61
N SER A 58 -12.37 5.10 0.11
CA SER A 58 -12.50 3.76 -0.49
C SER A 58 -13.88 3.52 -1.09
N GLU A 59 -14.94 4.02 -0.46
CA GLU A 59 -16.33 3.81 -0.90
C GLU A 59 -16.71 4.73 -2.06
N THR A 60 -16.21 5.97 -2.07
CA THR A 60 -16.56 7.00 -3.06
C THR A 60 -15.61 7.05 -4.25
N GLY A 61 -14.39 6.51 -4.11
CA GLY A 61 -13.31 6.68 -5.08
C GLY A 61 -12.72 8.09 -5.11
N MET A 62 -13.16 8.99 -4.22
CA MET A 62 -12.57 10.32 -4.08
C MET A 62 -11.29 10.24 -3.25
N ALA A 63 -10.21 10.89 -3.73
CA ALA A 63 -8.94 10.87 -3.03
C ALA A 63 -9.01 11.58 -1.67
N LEU A 64 -8.31 11.03 -0.67
CA LEU A 64 -8.14 11.65 0.65
C LEU A 64 -7.54 13.05 0.54
N ARG A 65 -8.05 14.00 1.33
CA ARG A 65 -7.40 15.31 1.47
C ARG A 65 -6.31 15.20 2.54
N PRO A 66 -5.03 15.43 2.18
CA PRO A 66 -3.87 15.15 3.06
C PRO A 66 -3.81 15.89 4.40
N ALA A 67 -4.68 16.88 4.64
CA ALA A 67 -4.66 17.69 5.86
C ALA A 67 -5.84 17.41 6.81
N GLU A 68 -7.01 17.11 6.26
CA GLU A 68 -8.28 17.05 7.01
C GLU A 68 -8.66 15.62 7.37
N ASP A 69 -8.35 14.66 6.50
CA ASP A 69 -8.93 13.32 6.57
C ASP A 69 -7.97 12.29 7.21
N ALA A 70 -6.65 12.50 7.14
CA ALA A 70 -5.65 11.55 7.66
C ALA A 70 -5.58 11.50 9.20
N ALA A 71 -5.95 10.36 9.79
CA ALA A 71 -5.89 10.12 11.23
C ALA A 71 -4.50 10.26 11.85
N ILE A 72 -3.46 9.74 11.17
CA ILE A 72 -2.06 9.78 11.65
C ILE A 72 -1.55 11.23 11.78
N GLY A 73 -1.98 12.13 10.89
CA GLY A 73 -1.56 13.53 10.91
C GLY A 73 -2.16 14.34 12.06
N ARG A 74 -3.34 13.96 12.58
CA ARG A 74 -4.01 14.67 13.69
C ARG A 74 -3.36 14.35 15.04
N GLU A 75 -2.99 13.10 15.28
CA GLU A 75 -2.35 12.65 16.53
C GLU A 75 -0.95 13.24 16.71
N LEU A 76 -0.16 13.28 15.63
CA LEU A 76 1.20 13.86 15.65
C LEU A 76 1.19 15.40 15.78
N ARG A 77 0.13 16.08 15.31
CA ARG A 77 -0.02 17.53 15.50
C ARG A 77 -0.47 17.88 16.92
N GLY A 78 -1.38 17.10 17.50
CA GLY A 78 -1.82 17.30 18.90
C GLY A 78 -0.70 17.12 19.93
N GLN A 79 0.28 16.24 19.67
CA GLN A 79 1.46 16.09 20.52
C GLN A 79 2.47 17.24 20.42
N LYS A 80 2.42 18.04 19.34
CA LYS A 80 3.33 19.17 19.12
C LYS A 80 2.86 20.47 19.78
N GLU A 81 1.60 20.58 20.17
CA GLU A 81 1.02 21.76 20.82
C GLU A 81 1.07 21.71 22.37
N VAL A 82 1.55 20.60 22.94
CA VAL A 82 1.64 20.37 24.39
C VAL A 82 3.09 20.36 24.90
N MET A 83 4.05 20.80 24.08
CA MET A 83 5.46 20.97 24.46
C MET A 83 5.97 22.38 24.19
#